data_AF-A0A2K5L1R4-F1
#
_entry.id   AF-A0A2K5L1R4-F1
#
_cell.length_a   1.000
_cell.length_b   1.000
_cell.length_c   1.000
_cell.angle_alpha   90.00
_cell.angle_beta   90.00
_cell.angle_gamma   90.00
#
_symmetry.space_group_name_H-M   'P 1'
#
loop_
_entity.id
_entity.type
_entity.pdbx_description
1 polymer ?
#
loop_
_entity_poly.entity_id
_entity_poly.type
_entity_poly.pdbx_seq_one_letter_code
_entity_poly.pdbx_strand_id
1 'polypeptide(L)'
;METPPSLLRRPDPGALSAAQLEQLRKFKIQTRIANEKYLRTHKEVEWLISGFFREIFLKRPDNILEFAADYFTDPRLPSKIHMQLIKDKKVA
;
A
#
# COMPACT_ATOMS: atom_id res chain seq x y z
N MET A 1 -42.99 -32.47 -11.24
CA MET A 1 -41.67 -32.00 -11.69
C MET A 1 -41.86 -30.55 -12.10
N GLU A 2 -41.67 -29.60 -11.20
CA GLU A 2 -41.64 -28.17 -11.55
C GLU A 2 -40.59 -27.52 -10.64
N THR A 3 -39.40 -27.31 -11.17
CA THR A 3 -38.36 -26.47 -10.56
C THR A 3 -38.90 -25.04 -10.42
N PRO A 4 -38.80 -24.38 -9.25
CA PRO A 4 -39.27 -23.00 -9.10
C PRO A 4 -38.49 -22.08 -10.04
N PRO A 5 -39.16 -21.08 -10.65
CA PRO A 5 -38.52 -20.16 -11.56
C PRO A 5 -37.40 -19.44 -10.80
N SER A 6 -36.20 -19.61 -11.34
CA SER A 6 -34.98 -18.90 -10.98
C SER A 6 -35.32 -17.48 -10.55
N LEU A 7 -35.05 -17.18 -9.28
CA LEU A 7 -35.02 -15.83 -8.76
C LEU A 7 -34.26 -14.97 -9.77
N LEU A 8 -34.97 -14.14 -10.53
CA LEU A 8 -34.41 -13.10 -11.38
C LEU A 8 -33.72 -12.12 -10.43
N ARG A 9 -32.48 -12.46 -10.06
CA ARG A 9 -31.57 -11.60 -9.32
C ARG A 9 -31.37 -10.39 -10.21
N ARG A 10 -32.10 -9.32 -9.92
CA ARG A 10 -31.91 -8.03 -10.58
C ARG A 10 -30.41 -7.72 -10.56
N PRO A 11 -29.83 -7.27 -11.68
CA PRO A 11 -28.44 -6.81 -11.70
C PRO A 11 -28.25 -5.84 -10.54
N ASP A 12 -27.22 -6.08 -9.73
CA ASP A 12 -26.89 -5.21 -8.60
C ASP A 12 -26.74 -3.78 -9.15
N PRO A 13 -27.53 -2.80 -8.67
CA PRO A 13 -27.47 -1.44 -9.19
C PRO A 13 -26.09 -0.79 -9.01
N GLY A 14 -25.23 -1.33 -8.14
CA GLY A 14 -23.83 -0.93 -8.00
C GLY A 14 -22.84 -1.68 -8.90
N ALA A 15 -23.28 -2.66 -9.68
CA ALA A 15 -22.39 -3.44 -10.54
C ALA A 15 -21.95 -2.64 -11.77
N LEU A 16 -20.64 -2.60 -11.99
CA LEU A 16 -20.07 -1.99 -13.18
C LEU A 16 -20.46 -2.79 -14.43
N SER A 17 -20.77 -2.08 -15.50
CA SER A 17 -20.86 -2.67 -16.84
C SER A 17 -19.52 -3.27 -17.27
N ALA A 18 -19.54 -4.17 -18.25
CA ALA A 18 -18.33 -4.80 -18.78
C ALA A 18 -17.29 -3.76 -19.25
N ALA A 19 -17.74 -2.69 -19.92
CA ALA A 19 -16.87 -1.61 -20.38
C ALA A 19 -16.24 -0.83 -19.21
N GLN A 20 -17.03 -0.52 -18.17
CA GLN A 20 -16.53 0.15 -16.96
C GLN A 20 -15.54 -0.74 -16.20
N LEU A 21 -15.77 -2.05 -16.16
CA LEU A 21 -14.85 -3.00 -15.54
C LEU A 21 -13.51 -3.07 -16.30
N GLU A 22 -13.56 -3.06 -17.63
CA GLU A 22 -12.35 -3.02 -18.46
C GLU A 22 -11.56 -1.71 -18.26
N GLN A 23 -12.26 -0.57 -18.23
CA GLN A 23 -11.64 0.72 -17.94
C GLN A 23 -11.02 0.74 -16.53
N LEU A 24 -11.73 0.25 -15.52
CA LEU A 24 -11.21 0.12 -14.16
C LEU A 24 -9.97 -0.78 -14.11
N ARG A 25 -9.96 -1.88 -14.87
CA ARG A 25 -8.79 -2.76 -14.96
C ARG A 25 -7.58 -2.04 -15.55
N LYS A 26 -7.75 -1.33 -16.67
CA LYS A 26 -6.68 -0.54 -17.30
C LYS A 26 -6.14 0.52 -16.34
N PHE A 27 -7.03 1.24 -15.67
CA PHE A 27 -6.68 2.23 -14.65
C PHE A 27 -5.85 1.60 -13.52
N LYS A 28 -6.34 0.51 -12.91
CA LYS A 28 -5.62 -0.19 -11.81
C LYS A 28 -4.23 -0.66 -12.24
N ILE A 29 -4.06 -1.15 -13.47
CA ILE A 29 -2.75 -1.55 -13.99
C ILE A 29 -1.82 -0.35 -14.06
N GLN A 30 -2.26 0.75 -14.67
CA GLN A 30 -1.46 1.97 -14.79
C GLN A 30 -1.08 2.54 -13.41
N THR A 31 -2.03 2.57 -12.46
CA THR A 31 -1.76 3.00 -11.08
C THR A 31 -0.72 2.12 -10.41
N ARG A 32 -0.80 0.78 -10.57
CA ARG A 32 0.20 -0.14 -9.99
C ARG A 32 1.59 0.12 -10.55
N ILE A 33 1.71 0.34 -11.86
CA ILE A 33 2.99 0.67 -12.51
C ILE A 33 3.53 2.00 -11.98
N ALA A 34 2.68 3.02 -11.88
CA ALA A 34 3.08 4.33 -11.36
C ALA A 34 3.55 4.26 -9.90
N ASN A 35 2.83 3.52 -9.06
CA ASN A 35 3.20 3.30 -7.67
C ASN A 35 4.54 2.58 -7.56
N GLU A 36 4.76 1.53 -8.35
CA GLU A 36 6.04 0.81 -8.35
C GLU A 36 7.20 1.72 -8.79
N LYS A 37 7.00 2.50 -9.86
CA LYS A 37 7.99 3.48 -10.31
C LYS A 37 8.30 4.49 -9.22
N TYR A 38 7.28 4.98 -8.50
CA TYR A 38 7.46 5.88 -7.38
C TYR A 38 8.30 5.23 -6.28
N LEU A 39 7.92 4.03 -5.82
CA LEU A 39 8.66 3.29 -4.78
C LEU A 39 10.12 3.02 -5.17
N ARG A 40 10.40 2.69 -6.43
CA ARG A 40 11.77 2.46 -6.92
C ARG A 40 12.63 3.72 -7.01
N THR A 41 12.00 4.88 -7.22
CA THR A 41 12.72 6.15 -7.43
C THR A 41 12.90 6.96 -6.14
N HIS A 42 12.08 6.70 -5.13
CA HIS A 42 12.02 7.46 -3.88
C HIS A 42 12.61 6.64 -2.73
N LYS A 43 13.93 6.73 -2.56
CA LYS A 43 14.67 6.01 -1.51
C LYS A 43 14.13 6.30 -0.10
N GLU A 44 13.54 7.47 0.14
CA GLU A 44 12.93 7.81 1.43
C GLU A 44 11.86 6.80 1.85
N VAL A 45 11.09 6.26 0.90
CA VAL A 45 10.05 5.26 1.17
C VAL A 45 10.67 3.91 1.49
N GLU A 46 11.74 3.54 0.79
CA GLU A 46 12.54 2.34 1.06
C GLU A 46 13.11 2.37 2.49
N TRP A 47 13.73 3.49 2.88
CA TRP A 47 14.28 3.67 4.23
C TRP A 47 13.21 3.65 5.31
N LEU A 48 12.06 4.27 5.04
CA LEU A 48 10.91 4.30 5.94
C LEU A 48 10.40 2.87 6.21
N ILE A 49 10.16 2.09 5.16
CA ILE A 49 9.65 0.72 5.26
C ILE A 49 10.69 -0.21 5.89
N SER A 50 11.94 -0.15 5.44
CA SER A 50 13.03 -1.01 5.95
C SER A 50 13.33 -0.72 7.42
N GLY A 51 13.30 0.57 7.80
CA GLY A 51 13.44 0.99 9.20
C GLY A 51 12.34 0.42 10.09
N PHE A 52 11.09 0.45 9.61
CA PHE A 52 9.96 -0.10 10.35
C PHE A 52 10.10 -1.62 10.57
N PHE A 53 10.38 -2.38 9.51
CA PHE A 53 10.58 -3.83 9.61
C PHE A 53 11.75 -4.20 10.51
N ARG A 54 12.85 -3.45 10.44
CA ARG A 54 13.99 -3.64 11.35
C ARG A 54 13.55 -3.54 12.80
N GLU A 55 12.78 -2.52 13.16
CA GLU A 55 12.30 -2.35 14.53
C GLU A 55 11.31 -3.44 14.95
N ILE A 56 10.42 -3.90 14.05
CA ILE A 56 9.55 -5.06 14.32
C ILE A 56 10.37 -6.30 14.64
N PHE A 57 11.38 -6.62 13.80
CA PHE A 57 12.16 -7.85 14.00
C PHE A 57 13.03 -7.79 15.26
N LEU A 58 13.49 -6.60 15.64
CA LEU A 58 14.27 -6.41 16.86
C LEU A 58 13.41 -6.45 18.13
N LYS A 59 12.27 -5.76 18.14
CA LYS A 59 11.44 -5.60 19.33
C LYS A 59 10.38 -6.69 19.50
N ARG A 60 10.01 -7.36 18.40
CA ARG A 60 8.97 -8.40 18.33
C ARG A 60 7.71 -8.02 19.12
N PRO A 61 7.05 -6.91 18.76
CA PRO A 61 5.88 -6.44 19.49
C PRO A 61 4.71 -7.43 19.37
N ASP A 62 3.94 -7.57 20.45
CA ASP A 62 2.73 -8.41 20.46
C ASP A 62 1.61 -7.81 19.59
N ASN A 63 1.55 -6.48 19.51
CA ASN A 63 0.58 -5.75 18.69
C ASN A 63 1.28 -4.90 17.62
N ILE A 64 1.30 -5.42 16.38
CA ILE A 64 1.97 -4.75 15.25
C ILE A 64 1.26 -3.45 14.85
N LEU A 65 -0.06 -3.37 14.99
CA LEU A 65 -0.83 -2.20 14.55
C LEU A 65 -0.59 -0.99 15.45
N GLU A 66 -0.59 -1.20 16.76
CA GLU A 66 -0.24 -0.17 17.75
C GLU A 66 1.21 0.26 17.59
N PHE A 67 2.12 -0.71 17.41
CA PHE A 67 3.51 -0.42 17.12
C PHE A 67 3.70 0.41 15.83
N ALA A 68 2.90 0.14 14.79
CA ALA A 68 2.91 0.93 13.56
C ALA A 68 2.42 2.36 13.81
N ALA A 69 1.35 2.54 14.57
CA ALA A 69 0.83 3.86 14.92
C ALA A 69 1.91 4.69 15.63
N ASP A 70 2.55 4.14 16.67
CA ASP A 70 3.62 4.81 17.41
C ASP A 70 4.82 5.12 16.51
N TYR A 71 5.25 4.16 15.68
CA TYR A 71 6.39 4.34 14.79
C TYR A 71 6.14 5.46 13.76
N PHE A 72 5.04 5.40 13.03
CA PHE A 72 4.76 6.33 11.93
C PHE A 72 4.28 7.71 12.39
N THR A 73 3.83 7.84 13.64
CA THR A 73 3.47 9.13 14.24
C THR A 73 4.60 9.78 15.04
N ASP A 74 5.78 9.14 15.18
CA ASP A 74 6.95 9.76 15.80
C ASP A 74 7.34 11.04 15.03
N PRO A 75 7.23 12.24 15.64
CA PRO A 75 7.52 13.50 14.95
C PRO A 75 9.00 13.62 14.55
N ARG A 76 9.88 12.77 15.10
CA ARG A 76 11.32 12.74 14.78
C ARG A 76 11.62 11.85 13.58
N LEU A 77 10.67 11.00 13.15
CA LEU A 77 10.87 10.05 12.06
C LEU A 77 11.28 10.74 10.73
N PRO A 78 10.63 11.83 10.28
CA PRO A 78 11.02 12.51 9.05
C PRO A 78 12.48 12.98 9.08
N SER A 79 12.92 13.55 10.20
CA SER A 79 14.31 14.00 10.37
C SER A 79 15.30 12.83 10.36
N LYS A 80 14.95 11.70 10.99
CA LYS A 80 15.78 10.47 10.96
C LYS A 80 15.95 9.97 9.52
N ILE A 81 14.87 9.90 8.75
CA ILE A 81 14.91 9.46 7.34
C ILE A 81 15.74 10.44 6.49
N HIS A 82 15.52 11.75 6.66
CA HIS A 82 16.29 12.77 5.95
C HIS A 82 17.80 12.67 6.20
N MET A 83 18.20 12.44 7.45
CA MET A 83 19.61 12.23 7.80
C MET A 83 20.19 10.98 7.12
N GLN A 84 19.44 9.88 7.01
CA GLN A 84 19.92 8.69 6.29
C GLN A 84 20.10 8.96 4.80
N LEU A 85 19.19 9.70 4.18
CA LEU A 85 19.31 10.10 2.76
C LEU A 85 20.56 10.95 2.50
N ILE A 86 20.87 11.90 3.38
CA ILE A 86 22.10 12.70 3.25
C ILE A 86 23.33 11.82 3.35
N LYS A 87 23.35 10.86 4.29
CA LYS A 87 24.49 9.95 4.45
C LYS A 87 24.69 9.08 3.21
N ASP A 88 23.63 8.50 2.68
CA ASP A 88 23.67 7.67 1.47
C ASP A 88 24.22 8.46 0.26
N LYS A 89 23.76 9.71 0.06
CA LYS A 89 24.26 10.60 -0.99
C LYS A 89 25.73 11.01 -0.85
N LYS A 90 26.31 10.94 0.35
CA LYS A 90 27.73 11.23 0.58
C LYS A 90 28.64 10.03 0.31
N VAL A 91 28.07 8.82 0.24
CA VAL A 91 28.81 7.56 0.07
C VAL A 91 28.74 7.05 -1.38
N ALA A 92 27.72 7.47 -2.14
CA ALA A 92 27.58 7.23 -3.58
C ALA A 92 28.36 8.25 -4.42
#